data_AF-A0A0Q0YVF5-F1
#
_entry.id   AF-A0A0Q0YVF5-F1
#
_cell.length_a   1.000
_cell.length_b   1.000
_cell.length_c   1.000
_cell.angle_alpha   90.00
_cell.angle_beta   90.00
_cell.angle_gamma   90.00
#
_symmetry.space_group_name_H-M   'P 1'
#
loop_
_entity.id
_entity.type
_entity.pdbx_description
1 polymer ?
#
loop_
_entity_poly.entity_id
_entity_poly.type
_entity_poly.pdbx_seq_one_letter_code
_entity_poly.pdbx_strand_id
1 'polypeptide(L)'
;MKSQKNASKSVGALDGYDRSQTENTVMGIGADEPLHFSESSASVLKQNEEKYAKASGWNSDYAASGYESDFKTTDAQGTDVETRMNMYNPMYFLSEHYAGEGTSTVAPNWRIRTGIKQGDTATTVEYNLALALKAKGIDTDFATIWGQGHTMAELEGDSTSNFIEWVKQAT
;
A
#
# COMPACT_ATOMS: atom_id res chain seq x y z
N MET A 1 -17.49 14.87 -20.79
CA MET A 1 -17.56 13.96 -19.62
C MET A 1 -16.12 13.62 -19.25
N LYS A 2 -15.64 13.93 -18.05
CA LYS A 2 -14.29 13.46 -17.66
C LYS A 2 -14.42 11.96 -17.38
N SER A 3 -13.70 11.13 -18.14
CA SER A 3 -13.66 9.67 -17.98
C SER A 3 -12.86 9.22 -16.73
N GLN A 4 -12.50 10.16 -15.86
CA GLN A 4 -11.64 9.94 -14.70
C GLN A 4 -12.52 9.76 -13.46
N LYS A 5 -12.10 8.85 -12.56
CA LYS A 5 -12.77 8.66 -11.27
C LYS A 5 -12.69 9.95 -10.46
N ASN A 6 -13.69 10.18 -9.61
CA ASN A 6 -13.56 11.18 -8.56
C ASN A 6 -12.57 10.68 -7.50
N ALA A 7 -11.79 11.59 -6.92
CA ALA A 7 -11.00 11.28 -5.74
C ALA A 7 -11.94 10.91 -4.59
N SER A 8 -11.70 9.75 -3.98
CA SER A 8 -12.47 9.18 -2.86
C SER A 8 -11.84 9.48 -1.50
N LYS A 9 -10.53 9.77 -1.47
CA LYS A 9 -9.73 10.00 -0.26
C LYS A 9 -8.97 11.33 -0.38
N SER A 10 -8.70 11.95 0.77
CA SER A 10 -7.88 13.16 0.90
C SER A 10 -6.40 12.87 0.61
N VAL A 11 -5.58 13.92 0.50
CA VAL A 11 -4.11 13.78 0.48
C VAL A 11 -3.65 13.16 1.81
N GLY A 12 -2.68 12.25 1.76
CA GLY A 12 -2.41 11.35 2.89
C GLY A 12 -3.47 10.26 3.00
N ALA A 13 -3.83 9.65 1.86
CA ALA A 13 -4.98 8.74 1.73
C ALA A 13 -4.87 7.45 2.57
N LEU A 14 -3.67 7.06 2.97
CA LEU A 14 -3.40 5.89 3.82
C LEU A 14 -2.58 6.31 5.04
N ASP A 15 -1.56 7.15 4.85
CA ASP A 15 -0.84 7.79 5.95
C ASP A 15 -1.34 9.23 6.09
N GLY A 16 -2.31 9.44 6.99
CA GLY A 16 -2.89 10.75 7.25
C GLY A 16 -1.91 11.63 8.01
N TYR A 17 -1.84 12.92 7.66
CA TYR A 17 -0.93 13.89 8.31
C TYR A 17 -1.17 14.06 9.81
N ASP A 18 -2.36 13.71 10.29
CA ASP A 18 -2.78 13.72 11.69
C ASP A 18 -2.88 12.31 12.30
N ARG A 19 -2.36 11.28 11.60
CA ARG A 19 -2.40 9.87 11.97
C ARG A 19 -3.82 9.30 12.10
N SER A 20 -4.82 9.92 11.47
CA SER A 20 -6.22 9.53 11.66
C SER A 20 -6.70 8.41 10.73
N GLN A 21 -5.90 7.93 9.78
CA GLN A 21 -6.33 6.88 8.87
C GLN A 21 -6.30 5.52 9.57
N THR A 22 -7.15 4.60 9.11
CA THR A 22 -7.15 3.22 9.59
C THR A 22 -5.76 2.59 9.45
N GLU A 23 -5.04 2.88 8.37
CA GLU A 23 -3.72 2.33 8.13
C GLU A 23 -2.67 2.90 9.11
N ASN A 24 -2.82 4.11 9.64
CA ASN A 24 -1.94 4.62 10.71
C ASN A 24 -2.03 3.77 11.98
N THR A 25 -3.23 3.28 12.29
CA THR A 25 -3.46 2.35 13.41
C THR A 25 -2.85 0.98 13.14
N VAL A 26 -3.12 0.42 11.95
CA VAL A 26 -2.69 -0.95 11.58
C VAL A 26 -1.17 -1.03 11.41
N MET A 27 -0.58 -0.01 10.78
CA MET A 27 0.86 0.05 10.50
C MET A 27 1.66 0.71 11.63
N GLY A 28 1.00 1.41 12.57
CA GLY A 28 1.57 1.83 13.85
C GLY A 28 1.64 0.66 14.86
N ILE A 29 1.53 0.94 16.15
CA ILE A 29 1.65 -0.07 17.23
C ILE A 29 0.26 -0.53 17.73
N GLY A 30 -0.78 -0.25 16.95
CA GLY A 30 -2.17 -0.63 17.23
C GLY A 30 -3.06 0.56 17.56
N ALA A 31 -4.29 0.26 18.01
CA ALA A 31 -5.38 1.24 18.12
C ALA A 31 -5.09 2.42 19.05
N ASP A 32 -4.28 2.19 20.08
CA ASP A 32 -3.96 3.21 21.08
C ASP A 32 -2.75 4.08 20.66
N GLU A 33 -1.99 3.63 19.65
CA GLU A 33 -0.74 4.28 19.20
C GLU A 33 -0.65 4.27 17.66
N PRO A 34 -1.51 5.05 16.96
CA PRO A 34 -1.40 5.24 15.52
C PRO A 34 -0.13 6.02 15.19
N LEU A 35 0.59 5.60 14.15
CA LEU A 35 1.86 6.20 13.75
C LEU A 35 1.92 6.42 12.24
N HIS A 36 2.78 7.34 11.82
CA HIS A 36 3.17 7.49 10.43
C HIS A 36 4.06 6.34 9.98
N PHE A 37 4.01 6.04 8.68
CA PHE A 37 4.74 4.93 8.07
C PHE A 37 5.22 5.21 6.63
N SER A 38 4.87 6.37 6.06
CA SER A 38 5.14 6.72 4.67
C SER A 38 6.39 7.58 4.52
N GLU A 39 7.51 6.96 4.14
CA GLU A 39 8.75 7.67 3.80
C GLU A 39 8.56 8.69 2.65
N SER A 40 7.73 8.36 1.66
CA SER A 40 7.45 9.27 0.54
C SER A 40 6.72 10.53 1.01
N SER A 41 5.79 10.40 1.97
CA SER A 41 5.13 11.55 2.59
C SER A 41 6.12 12.39 3.41
N ALA A 42 6.95 11.74 4.23
CA ALA A 42 8.01 12.41 5.00
C ALA A 42 8.97 13.20 4.10
N SER A 43 9.39 12.61 2.97
CA SER A 43 10.27 13.26 1.99
C SER A 43 9.63 14.50 1.35
N VAL A 44 8.35 14.42 0.97
CA VAL A 44 7.62 15.57 0.42
C VAL A 44 7.47 16.68 1.46
N LEU A 45 7.14 16.34 2.70
CA LEU A 45 7.04 17.29 3.81
C LEU A 45 8.37 17.97 4.05
N LYS A 46 9.46 17.22 4.18
CA LYS A 46 10.82 17.74 4.43
C LYS A 46 11.26 18.75 3.36
N GLN A 47 10.96 18.46 2.09
CA GLN A 47 11.31 19.34 0.97
C GLN A 47 10.50 20.64 0.94
N ASN A 48 9.32 20.67 1.56
CA ASN A 48 8.36 21.76 1.42
C ASN A 48 7.92 22.34 2.77
N GLU A 49 8.59 21.99 3.86
CA GLU A 49 8.12 22.28 5.22
C GLU A 49 7.97 23.77 5.47
N GLU A 50 8.96 24.58 5.07
CA GLU A 50 8.90 26.04 5.21
C GLU A 50 7.68 26.67 4.50
N LYS A 51 7.23 26.04 3.41
CA LYS A 51 6.03 26.48 2.69
C LYS A 51 4.77 26.04 3.41
N TYR A 52 4.71 24.79 3.87
CA TYR A 52 3.55 24.24 4.57
C TYR A 52 3.35 24.85 5.96
N ALA A 53 4.44 25.19 6.66
CA ALA A 53 4.41 25.85 7.97
C ALA A 53 3.71 27.23 7.96
N LYS A 54 3.51 27.83 6.78
CA LYS A 54 2.78 29.09 6.59
C LYS A 54 1.28 28.89 6.35
N ALA A 55 0.83 27.65 6.19
CA ALA A 55 -0.57 27.35 5.95
C ALA A 55 -1.40 27.53 7.22
N SER A 56 -2.66 27.94 7.04
CA SER A 56 -3.61 28.00 8.15
C SER A 56 -3.90 26.59 8.67
N GLY A 57 -3.88 26.42 10.00
CA GLY A 57 -4.08 25.12 10.64
C GLY A 57 -2.84 24.23 10.70
N TRP A 58 -1.66 24.74 10.32
CA TRP A 58 -0.41 24.00 10.51
C TRP A 58 -0.13 23.72 11.99
N ASN A 59 0.27 22.48 12.28
CA ASN A 59 0.86 22.06 13.54
C ASN A 59 2.26 21.48 13.23
N SER A 60 3.25 21.77 14.08
CA SER A 60 4.59 21.16 13.99
C SER A 60 4.57 19.63 14.03
N ASP A 61 3.53 19.01 14.58
CA ASP A 61 3.36 17.54 14.57
C ASP A 61 3.13 16.97 13.16
N TYR A 62 2.79 17.83 12.19
CA TYR A 62 2.63 17.48 10.77
C TYR A 62 3.95 17.62 9.98
N ALA A 63 5.03 18.10 10.64
CA ALA A 63 6.34 18.24 10.04
C ALA A 63 6.99 16.88 9.74
N ALA A 64 8.03 16.88 8.90
CA ALA A 64 8.76 15.66 8.58
C ALA A 64 9.36 14.99 9.83
N SER A 65 9.73 15.78 10.85
CA SER A 65 10.25 15.25 12.11
C SER A 65 9.26 14.36 12.85
N GLY A 66 7.94 14.59 12.71
CA GLY A 66 6.92 13.71 13.28
C GLY A 66 6.96 12.33 12.65
N TYR A 67 7.06 12.26 11.33
CA TYR A 67 7.22 11.02 10.58
C TYR A 67 8.53 10.31 10.93
N GLU A 68 9.66 11.04 10.92
CA GLU A 68 10.98 10.49 11.24
C GLU A 68 11.09 9.96 12.68
N SER A 69 10.30 10.51 13.61
CA SER A 69 10.18 10.00 14.98
C SER A 69 9.39 8.70 15.01
N ASP A 70 8.22 8.69 14.37
CA ASP A 70 7.31 7.54 14.33
C ASP A 70 7.96 6.30 13.70
N PHE A 71 8.78 6.47 12.66
CA PHE A 71 9.48 5.37 11.99
C PHE A 71 10.38 4.56 12.94
N LYS A 72 10.92 5.22 13.97
CA LYS A 72 11.85 4.64 14.95
C LYS A 72 11.14 4.08 16.18
N THR A 73 9.83 4.28 16.31
CA THR A 73 9.08 3.76 17.45
C THR A 73 9.04 2.25 17.36
N THR A 74 9.50 1.57 18.42
CA THR A 74 9.55 0.11 18.50
C THR A 74 8.32 -0.45 19.19
N ASP A 75 7.80 -1.56 18.67
CA ASP A 75 6.79 -2.35 19.35
C ASP A 75 7.34 -3.09 20.59
N ALA A 76 6.47 -3.84 21.27
CA ALA A 76 6.84 -4.63 22.46
C ALA A 76 7.86 -5.75 22.18
N GLN A 77 8.13 -6.07 20.91
CA GLN A 77 9.15 -7.03 20.47
C GLN A 77 10.46 -6.32 20.07
N GLY A 78 10.52 -4.99 20.16
CA GLY A 78 11.69 -4.20 19.80
C GLY A 78 11.84 -3.95 18.30
N THR A 79 10.78 -4.17 17.51
CA THR A 79 10.80 -3.95 16.06
C THR A 79 10.23 -2.57 15.74
N ASP A 80 10.97 -1.76 15.00
CA ASP A 80 10.54 -0.43 14.59
C ASP A 80 9.53 -0.45 13.43
N VAL A 81 8.84 0.67 13.22
CA VAL A 81 7.83 0.82 12.16
C VAL A 81 8.45 0.65 10.78
N GLU A 82 9.64 1.20 10.52
CA GLU A 82 10.34 1.05 9.23
C GLU A 82 10.57 -0.42 8.87
N THR A 83 11.08 -1.21 9.81
CA THR A 83 11.28 -2.65 9.65
C THR A 83 9.97 -3.38 9.39
N ARG A 84 8.90 -3.05 10.14
CA ARG A 84 7.58 -3.65 9.92
C ARG A 84 7.01 -3.31 8.55
N MET A 85 7.17 -2.08 8.09
CA MET A 85 6.73 -1.68 6.75
C MET A 85 7.45 -2.43 5.64
N ASN A 86 8.76 -2.66 5.80
CA ASN A 86 9.53 -3.51 4.90
C ASN A 86 8.97 -4.94 4.87
N MET A 87 8.60 -5.49 6.03
CA MET A 87 7.99 -6.82 6.12
C MET A 87 6.58 -6.91 5.48
N TYR A 88 5.77 -5.87 5.61
CA TYR A 88 4.41 -5.84 5.04
C TYR A 88 4.36 -5.52 3.55
N ASN A 89 5.43 -4.97 2.97
CA ASN A 89 5.47 -4.55 1.58
C ASN A 89 5.96 -5.69 0.66
N PRO A 90 5.11 -6.31 -0.19
CA PRO A 90 5.57 -7.35 -1.11
C PRO A 90 6.66 -6.88 -2.08
N MET A 91 6.65 -5.59 -2.44
CA MET A 91 7.67 -5.02 -3.32
C MET A 91 9.07 -5.01 -2.67
N TYR A 92 9.16 -4.99 -1.34
CA TYR A 92 10.45 -5.06 -0.61
C TYR A 92 11.22 -6.34 -0.95
N PHE A 93 10.50 -7.45 -1.16
CA PHE A 93 11.09 -8.73 -1.51
C PHE A 93 11.22 -8.96 -3.03
N LEU A 94 10.50 -8.17 -3.83
CA LEU A 94 10.38 -8.35 -5.28
C LEU A 94 11.18 -7.35 -6.11
N SER A 95 11.62 -6.22 -5.57
CA SER A 95 12.27 -5.17 -6.36
C SER A 95 13.69 -4.92 -5.91
N GLU A 96 14.61 -4.85 -6.88
CA GLU A 96 16.03 -4.47 -6.70
C GLU A 96 16.24 -3.10 -6.04
N HIS A 97 15.18 -2.27 -5.96
CA HIS A 97 15.22 -1.02 -5.23
C HIS A 97 15.43 -1.24 -3.72
N TYR A 98 14.97 -2.36 -3.18
CA TYR A 98 14.96 -2.63 -1.75
C TYR A 98 16.02 -3.66 -1.36
N ALA A 99 16.61 -3.47 -0.17
CA ALA A 99 17.62 -4.38 0.38
C ALA A 99 17.08 -5.80 0.64
N GLY A 100 15.75 -5.96 0.72
CA GLY A 100 15.07 -7.24 0.94
C GLY A 100 14.93 -8.12 -0.28
N GLU A 101 15.33 -7.67 -1.47
CA GLU A 101 15.15 -8.45 -2.68
C GLU A 101 15.76 -9.85 -2.54
N GLY A 102 14.98 -10.89 -2.83
CA GLY A 102 15.45 -12.28 -2.79
C GLY A 102 15.69 -12.85 -1.38
N THR A 103 15.35 -12.10 -0.32
CA THR A 103 15.43 -12.61 1.06
C THR A 103 14.26 -13.51 1.46
N SER A 104 13.24 -13.63 0.61
CA SER A 104 12.09 -14.51 0.81
C SER A 104 11.92 -15.50 -0.34
N THR A 105 11.21 -16.60 -0.07
CA THR A 105 10.77 -17.53 -1.12
C THR A 105 9.42 -17.07 -1.65
N VAL A 106 9.42 -16.49 -2.86
CA VAL A 106 8.20 -16.01 -3.49
C VAL A 106 7.35 -17.20 -3.98
N ALA A 107 6.04 -17.15 -3.73
CA ALA A 107 5.13 -18.17 -4.22
C ALA A 107 5.16 -18.26 -5.77
N PRO A 108 5.14 -19.47 -6.35
CA PRO A 108 5.32 -19.66 -7.79
C PRO A 108 4.11 -19.24 -8.64
N ASN A 109 2.91 -19.20 -8.04
CA ASN A 109 1.66 -18.92 -8.72
C ASN A 109 0.89 -17.81 -8.01
N TRP A 110 0.49 -16.78 -8.75
CA TRP A 110 -0.25 -15.62 -8.25
C TRP A 110 -1.50 -15.37 -9.07
N ARG A 111 -2.63 -15.12 -8.39
CA ARG A 111 -3.86 -14.62 -9.00
C ARG A 111 -4.25 -13.29 -8.38
N ILE A 112 -4.30 -12.25 -9.20
CA ILE A 112 -4.61 -10.88 -8.77
C ILE A 112 -5.79 -10.36 -9.58
N ARG A 113 -6.80 -9.82 -8.90
CA ARG A 113 -8.00 -9.22 -9.49
C ARG A 113 -8.24 -7.84 -8.89
N THR A 114 -8.55 -6.86 -9.72
CA THR A 114 -8.92 -5.52 -9.25
C THR A 114 -10.01 -4.92 -10.12
N GLY A 115 -11.03 -4.32 -9.50
CA GLY A 115 -12.07 -3.62 -10.23
C GLY A 115 -11.54 -2.29 -10.78
N ILE A 116 -11.70 -2.02 -12.08
CA ILE A 116 -11.22 -0.78 -12.69
C ILE A 116 -11.85 0.45 -12.05
N LYS A 117 -13.04 0.36 -11.42
CA LYS A 117 -13.70 1.47 -10.71
C LYS A 117 -13.45 1.50 -9.20
N GLN A 118 -12.59 0.64 -8.64
CA GLN A 118 -12.27 0.69 -7.21
C GLN A 118 -11.67 2.06 -6.82
N GLY A 119 -11.96 2.54 -5.62
CA GLY A 119 -11.52 3.84 -5.10
C GLY A 119 -10.69 3.74 -3.82
N ASP A 120 -10.26 2.55 -3.44
CA ASP A 120 -9.64 2.30 -2.13
C ASP A 120 -8.13 2.55 -2.19
N THR A 121 -7.53 2.27 -3.35
CA THR A 121 -6.13 2.57 -3.65
C THR A 121 -5.94 2.88 -5.14
N ALA A 122 -4.78 3.42 -5.51
CA ALA A 122 -4.44 3.63 -6.91
C ALA A 122 -4.27 2.27 -7.61
N THR A 123 -4.86 2.10 -8.80
CA THR A 123 -4.75 0.84 -9.59
C THR A 123 -3.32 0.48 -9.98
N THR A 124 -2.38 1.42 -9.84
CA THR A 124 -0.95 1.18 -10.03
C THR A 124 -0.36 0.28 -8.97
N VAL A 125 -0.98 0.15 -7.79
CA VAL A 125 -0.49 -0.74 -6.72
C VAL A 125 -0.51 -2.19 -7.20
N GLU A 126 -1.67 -2.68 -7.64
CA GLU A 126 -1.82 -4.06 -8.11
C GLU A 126 -1.10 -4.27 -9.44
N TYR A 127 -1.09 -3.26 -10.32
CA TYR A 127 -0.40 -3.34 -11.61
C TYR A 127 1.12 -3.45 -11.45
N ASN A 128 1.73 -2.66 -10.57
CA ASN A 128 3.17 -2.70 -10.30
C ASN A 128 3.57 -4.03 -9.68
N LEU A 129 2.76 -4.56 -8.75
CA LEU A 129 3.00 -5.89 -8.16
C LEU A 129 2.95 -7.00 -9.23
N ALA A 130 1.90 -7.01 -10.05
CA ALA A 130 1.77 -7.99 -11.14
C ALA A 130 2.93 -7.89 -12.15
N LEU A 131 3.39 -6.68 -12.46
CA LEU A 131 4.52 -6.47 -13.35
C LEU A 131 5.84 -6.97 -12.73
N ALA A 132 6.08 -6.69 -11.46
CA ALA A 132 7.28 -7.16 -10.75
C ALA A 132 7.35 -8.70 -10.67
N LEU A 133 6.21 -9.35 -10.39
CA LEU A 133 6.12 -10.82 -10.40
C LEU A 133 6.42 -11.40 -11.79
N LYS A 134 5.79 -10.86 -12.84
CA LYS A 134 6.04 -11.29 -14.23
C LYS A 134 7.48 -11.07 -14.68
N ALA A 135 8.11 -9.96 -14.27
CA ALA A 135 9.51 -9.68 -14.57
C ALA A 135 10.47 -10.72 -13.97
N LYS A 136 10.08 -11.38 -12.86
CA LYS A 136 10.80 -12.50 -12.26
C LYS A 136 10.43 -13.88 -12.84
N GLY A 137 9.60 -13.92 -13.89
CA GLY A 137 9.15 -15.17 -14.51
C GLY A 137 8.17 -15.96 -13.67
N ILE A 138 7.53 -15.34 -12.68
CA ILE A 138 6.53 -15.98 -11.81
C ILE A 138 5.19 -16.05 -12.54
N ASP A 139 4.51 -17.20 -12.45
CA ASP A 139 3.20 -17.35 -13.06
C ASP A 139 2.18 -16.42 -12.38
N THR A 140 1.66 -15.47 -13.15
CA THR A 140 0.87 -14.36 -12.62
C THR A 140 -0.36 -14.12 -13.50
N ASP A 141 -1.49 -14.66 -13.05
CA ASP A 141 -2.81 -14.37 -13.59
C ASP A 141 -3.32 -13.04 -13.01
N PHE A 142 -3.20 -11.97 -13.80
CA PHE A 142 -3.65 -10.63 -13.44
C PHE A 142 -4.75 -10.12 -14.37
N ALA A 143 -5.85 -9.64 -13.78
CA ALA A 143 -6.91 -8.99 -14.54
C ALA A 143 -7.45 -7.73 -13.84
N THR A 144 -7.74 -6.72 -14.65
CA THR A 144 -8.51 -5.54 -14.23
C THR A 144 -9.93 -5.67 -14.78
N ILE A 145 -10.93 -5.60 -13.92
CA ILE A 145 -12.31 -5.92 -14.27
C ILE A 145 -13.10 -4.65 -14.52
N TRP A 146 -13.60 -4.50 -15.75
CA TRP A 146 -14.37 -3.32 -16.15
C TRP A 146 -15.66 -3.20 -15.34
N GLY A 147 -16.01 -1.97 -14.98
CA GLY A 147 -17.29 -1.68 -14.31
C GLY A 147 -17.35 -2.01 -12.82
N GLN A 148 -16.40 -2.78 -12.28
CA GLN A 148 -16.42 -3.19 -10.87
C GLN A 148 -15.63 -2.26 -9.96
N GLY A 149 -16.14 -2.06 -8.74
CA GLY A 149 -15.56 -1.25 -7.68
C GLY A 149 -14.62 -2.05 -6.77
N HIS A 150 -14.57 -1.68 -5.49
CA HIS A 150 -13.85 -2.44 -4.47
C HIS A 150 -14.66 -3.69 -4.07
N THR A 151 -14.29 -4.85 -4.63
CA THR A 151 -14.97 -6.14 -4.44
C THR A 151 -14.04 -7.29 -4.85
N MET A 152 -14.43 -8.54 -4.57
CA MET A 152 -13.83 -9.73 -5.17
C MET A 152 -14.15 -9.78 -6.66
N ALA A 153 -13.32 -9.12 -7.46
CA ALA A 153 -13.68 -8.77 -8.82
C ALA A 153 -13.54 -9.93 -9.81
N GLU A 154 -14.57 -10.18 -10.61
CA GLU A 154 -14.61 -11.24 -11.64
C GLU A 154 -15.31 -10.76 -12.90
N LEU A 155 -14.83 -11.18 -14.08
CA LEU A 155 -15.48 -10.83 -15.34
C LEU A 155 -16.85 -11.50 -15.45
N GLU A 156 -16.91 -12.78 -15.11
CA GLU A 156 -18.10 -13.62 -15.14
C GLU A 156 -18.05 -14.64 -13.98
N GLY A 157 -19.20 -15.18 -13.61
CA GLY A 157 -19.31 -16.18 -12.56
C GLY A 157 -19.17 -15.62 -11.13
N ASP A 158 -18.92 -16.53 -10.20
CA ASP A 158 -18.77 -16.25 -8.77
C ASP A 158 -17.28 -16.29 -8.37
N SER A 159 -16.84 -15.34 -7.55
CA SER A 159 -15.43 -15.20 -7.17
C SER A 159 -14.88 -16.40 -6.42
N THR A 160 -15.70 -17.03 -5.56
CA THR A 160 -15.26 -18.20 -4.80
C THR A 160 -15.06 -19.40 -5.72
N SER A 161 -16.01 -19.61 -6.64
CA SER A 161 -15.94 -20.71 -7.61
C SER A 161 -14.75 -20.56 -8.55
N ASN A 162 -14.56 -19.36 -9.12
CA ASN A 162 -13.43 -19.05 -10.01
C ASN A 162 -12.07 -19.21 -9.28
N PHE A 163 -11.99 -18.78 -8.01
CA PHE A 163 -10.78 -18.95 -7.21
C PHE A 163 -10.47 -20.43 -6.96
N ILE A 164 -11.47 -21.24 -6.58
CA ILE A 164 -11.30 -22.68 -6.36
C ILE A 164 -10.84 -23.38 -7.66
N GLU A 165 -11.39 -23.00 -8.81
CA GLU A 165 -10.97 -23.54 -10.10
C GLU A 165 -9.54 -23.18 -10.45
N TRP A 166 -9.13 -21.93 -10.22
CA TRP A 166 -7.74 -21.52 -10.40
C TRP A 166 -6.78 -22.30 -9.49
N VAL A 167 -7.12 -22.48 -8.20
CA VAL A 167 -6.30 -23.27 -7.27
C VAL A 167 -6.08 -24.69 -7.80
N LYS A 168 -7.12 -25.35 -8.32
CA LYS A 168 -7.01 -26.70 -8.90
C LYS A 168 -6.09 -26.78 -10.13
N GLN A 169 -5.90 -25.67 -10.85
CA GLN A 169 -5.01 -25.60 -12.02
C GLN A 169 -3.56 -25.25 -11.62
N ALA A 170 -3.40 -24.52 -10.51
CA ALA A 170 -2.12 -24.04 -10.00
C ALA A 170 -1.39 -25.05 -9.09
N THR A 171 -2.04 -26.16 -8.72
CA THR A 171 -1.46 -27.30 -7.97
C THR A 171 -1.10 -28.45 -8.88
#